data_AF-A0A3C1V6S9-F1
#
_entry.id   AF-A0A3C1V6S9-F1
#
_cell.length_a   1.000
_cell.length_b   1.000
_cell.length_c   1.000
_cell.angle_alpha   90.00
_cell.angle_beta   90.00
_cell.angle_gamma   90.00
#
_symmetry.space_group_name_H-M   'P 1'
#
loop_
_entity.id
_entity.type
_entity.pdbx_description
1 polymer ?
#
loop_
_entity_poly.entity_id
_entity_poly.type
_entity_poly.pdbx_seq_one_letter_code
_entity_poly.pdbx_strand_id
1 'polypeptide(L)'
;MADKDAWKAIQQALAAGRLSPLHQRLYFQKPRPMTELYDLQNDPLELRNLSGNTSTSETEDTLRKELEAWMIRESDFLPLPTHALQTTRKKSTDK
;
A
#
# COMPACT_ATOMS: atom_id res chain seq x y z
N MET A 1 10.21 -28.95 -18.03
CA MET A 1 9.46 -27.98 -17.20
C MET A 1 10.40 -26.85 -16.81
N ALA A 2 10.61 -25.86 -17.69
CA ALA A 2 11.75 -24.93 -17.59
C ALA A 2 11.42 -23.52 -17.07
N ASP A 3 10.16 -23.18 -16.76
CA ASP A 3 9.82 -21.85 -16.22
C ASP A 3 8.80 -21.98 -15.08
N LYS A 4 9.29 -22.29 -13.87
CA LYS A 4 8.47 -22.28 -12.64
C LYS A 4 8.63 -20.98 -11.82
N ASP A 5 9.16 -19.92 -12.43
CA ASP A 5 9.35 -18.64 -11.77
C ASP A 5 8.22 -17.68 -12.19
N ALA A 6 7.14 -17.69 -11.41
CA ALA A 6 5.98 -16.83 -11.65
C ALA A 6 6.33 -15.35 -11.66
N TRP A 7 7.34 -14.93 -10.89
CA TRP A 7 7.76 -13.53 -10.84
C TRP A 7 8.44 -13.11 -12.15
N LYS A 8 9.35 -13.94 -12.68
CA LYS A 8 9.96 -13.68 -13.99
C LYS A 8 8.91 -13.61 -15.10
N ALA A 9 7.90 -14.49 -15.06
CA ALA A 9 6.81 -14.46 -16.02
C ALA A 9 6.00 -13.14 -15.95
N ILE A 10 5.70 -12.63 -14.75
CA ILE A 10 5.04 -11.33 -14.56
C ILE A 10 5.90 -10.18 -15.10
N GLN A 11 7.20 -10.19 -14.82
CA GLN A 11 8.13 -9.18 -15.34
C GLN A 11 8.21 -9.20 -16.88
N GLN A 12 8.29 -10.38 -17.49
CA GLN A 12 8.28 -10.55 -18.95
C GLN A 12 6.95 -10.08 -19.56
N ALA A 13 5.81 -10.40 -18.92
CA ALA A 13 4.50 -9.93 -19.36
C ALA A 13 4.38 -8.41 -19.28
N LEU A 14 4.94 -7.77 -18.25
CA LEU A 14 5.01 -6.30 -18.16
C LEU A 14 5.84 -5.73 -19.31
N ALA A 15 7.06 -6.25 -19.51
CA ALA A 15 7.97 -5.78 -20.55
C ALA A 15 7.39 -5.96 -21.96
N ALA A 16 6.62 -7.02 -22.18
CA ALA A 16 5.93 -7.29 -23.45
C ALA A 16 4.60 -6.51 -23.62
N GLY A 17 4.19 -5.69 -22.65
CA GLY A 17 2.90 -4.97 -22.68
C GLY A 17 1.67 -5.88 -22.59
N ARG A 18 1.83 -7.12 -22.09
CA ARG A 18 0.77 -8.14 -21.99
C ARG A 18 0.20 -8.29 -20.59
N LEU A 19 0.75 -7.60 -19.60
CA LEU A 19 0.26 -7.64 -18.23
C LEU A 19 -1.02 -6.79 -18.10
N SER A 20 -2.08 -7.33 -17.50
CA SER A 20 -3.33 -6.59 -17.33
C SER A 20 -3.15 -5.30 -16.49
N PRO A 21 -3.98 -4.25 -16.68
CA PRO A 21 -3.91 -3.04 -15.87
C PRO A 21 -3.99 -3.28 -14.35
N LEU A 22 -4.78 -4.25 -13.91
CA LEU A 22 -4.89 -4.63 -12.49
C LEU A 22 -3.52 -5.06 -11.93
N HIS A 23 -2.89 -6.05 -12.53
CA HIS A 23 -1.57 -6.54 -12.10
C HIS A 23 -0.46 -5.51 -12.29
N GLN A 24 -0.55 -4.63 -13.30
CA GLN A 24 0.39 -3.50 -13.42
C GLN A 24 0.32 -2.59 -12.20
N ARG A 25 -0.89 -2.22 -11.77
CA ARG A 25 -1.10 -1.41 -10.56
C ARG A 25 -0.58 -2.12 -9.31
N LEU A 26 -0.96 -3.38 -9.09
CA LEU A 26 -0.61 -4.12 -7.87
C LEU A 26 0.91 -4.33 -7.71
N TYR A 27 1.61 -4.65 -8.80
CA TYR A 27 3.03 -5.03 -8.72
C TYR A 27 4.00 -3.89 -9.06
N PHE A 28 3.59 -2.92 -9.87
CA PHE A 28 4.51 -1.95 -10.47
C PHE A 28 4.14 -0.48 -10.26
N GLN A 29 3.06 -0.17 -9.52
CA GLN A 29 2.74 1.21 -9.17
C GLN A 29 3.90 1.87 -8.40
N LYS A 30 4.37 3.01 -8.92
CA LYS A 30 5.43 3.82 -8.33
C LYS A 30 5.02 5.31 -8.31
N PRO A 31 5.07 6.00 -7.16
CA PRO A 31 5.36 5.45 -5.84
C PRO A 31 4.23 4.53 -5.35
N ARG A 32 4.57 3.52 -4.55
CA ARG A 32 3.55 2.75 -3.82
C ARG A 32 2.88 3.68 -2.79
N PRO A 33 1.56 3.63 -2.60
CA PRO A 33 0.89 4.37 -1.52
C PRO A 33 1.54 4.07 -0.18
N MET A 34 1.64 5.10 0.68
CA MET A 34 2.23 4.94 2.02
C MET A 34 1.34 4.08 2.92
N THR A 35 0.03 4.21 2.75
CA THR A 35 -1.00 3.43 3.45
C THR A 35 -1.92 2.78 2.43
N GLU A 36 -2.35 1.56 2.72
CA GLU A 36 -3.38 0.86 1.96
C GLU A 36 -4.41 0.31 2.96
N LEU A 37 -5.70 0.42 2.63
CA LEU A 37 -6.80 -0.08 3.46
C LEU A 37 -7.68 -0.98 2.60
N TYR A 38 -7.96 -2.19 3.07
CA TYR A 38 -8.79 -3.16 2.36
C TYR A 38 -9.95 -3.61 3.22
N ASP A 39 -11.12 -3.76 2.59
CA ASP A 39 -12.29 -4.37 3.20
C ASP A 39 -12.26 -5.87 2.90
N LEU A 40 -11.80 -6.67 3.86
CA LEU A 40 -11.62 -8.11 3.65
C LEU A 40 -12.95 -8.88 3.48
N GLN A 41 -14.09 -8.29 3.87
CA GLN A 41 -15.39 -8.94 3.69
C GLN A 41 -15.86 -8.82 2.24
N ASN A 42 -15.72 -7.62 1.66
CA ASN A 42 -16.17 -7.33 0.30
C ASN A 42 -15.07 -7.47 -0.77
N ASP A 43 -13.80 -7.47 -0.36
CA ASP A 43 -12.60 -7.59 -1.19
C ASP A 43 -11.55 -8.50 -0.53
N PRO A 44 -11.82 -9.83 -0.48
CA PRO A 44 -10.93 -10.80 0.18
C PRO A 44 -9.58 -10.99 -0.52
N LEU A 45 -9.42 -10.46 -1.74
CA LEU A 45 -8.18 -10.51 -2.51
C LEU A 45 -7.40 -9.20 -2.46
N GLU A 46 -7.84 -8.23 -1.66
CA GLU A 46 -7.16 -6.95 -1.42
C GLU A 46 -6.84 -6.20 -2.73
N LEU A 47 -7.77 -6.26 -3.70
CA LEU A 47 -7.56 -5.68 -5.02
C LEU A 47 -7.85 -4.19 -5.03
N ARG A 48 -8.73 -3.70 -4.15
CA ARG A 48 -9.23 -2.32 -4.13
C ARG A 48 -8.78 -1.61 -2.85
N ASN A 49 -7.69 -0.87 -2.96
CA ASN A 49 -7.24 0.03 -1.90
C ASN A 49 -8.27 1.15 -1.66
N LEU A 50 -8.76 1.26 -0.43
CA LEU A 50 -9.73 2.23 0.05
C LEU A 50 -9.09 3.43 0.77
N SER A 51 -7.77 3.44 0.96
CA SER A 51 -7.08 4.49 1.71
C SER A 51 -7.32 5.88 1.12
N GLY A 52 -7.53 6.87 1.98
CA GLY A 52 -7.72 8.28 1.60
C GLY A 52 -9.13 8.61 1.12
N ASN A 53 -10.09 7.68 1.17
CA ASN A 53 -11.48 7.97 0.90
C ASN A 53 -12.14 8.62 2.13
N THR A 54 -13.00 9.62 1.91
CA THR A 54 -13.73 10.28 3.01
C THR A 54 -14.63 9.31 3.78
N SER A 55 -15.18 8.29 3.12
CA SER A 55 -16.02 7.28 3.76
C SER A 55 -15.27 6.34 4.72
N THR A 56 -13.93 6.25 4.61
CA THR A 56 -13.10 5.35 5.42
C THR A 56 -12.20 6.09 6.41
N SER A 57 -12.29 7.41 6.50
CA SER A 57 -11.34 8.22 7.27
C SER A 57 -11.29 7.87 8.76
N GLU A 58 -12.44 7.54 9.35
CA GLU A 58 -12.53 7.15 10.77
C GLU A 58 -11.90 5.78 11.02
N THR A 59 -12.14 4.81 10.13
CA THR A 59 -11.52 3.49 10.18
C THR A 59 -10.00 3.58 10.01
N GLU A 60 -9.53 4.38 9.04
CA GLU A 60 -8.09 4.62 8.83
C GLU A 60 -7.43 5.25 10.06
N ASP A 61 -8.08 6.24 10.67
CA ASP A 61 -7.56 6.89 11.87
C ASP A 61 -7.49 5.95 13.07
N THR A 62 -8.54 5.14 13.26
CA THR A 62 -8.61 4.15 14.34
C THR A 62 -7.50 3.11 14.20
N LEU A 63 -7.38 2.47 13.03
CA LEU A 63 -6.38 1.44 12.78
C LEU A 63 -4.96 1.99 12.87
N ARG A 64 -4.72 3.22 12.40
CA ARG A 64 -3.42 3.89 12.51
C ARG A 64 -3.04 4.11 13.98
N LYS A 65 -3.98 4.57 14.82
CA LYS A 65 -3.73 4.80 16.26
C LYS A 65 -3.42 3.49 16.99
N GLU A 66 -4.14 2.41 16.68
CA GLU A 66 -3.86 1.09 17.25
C GLU A 66 -2.46 0.59 16.86
N LEU A 67 -2.08 0.75 15.58
CA LEU A 67 -0.73 0.41 15.12
C LEU A 67 0.34 1.24 15.85
N GLU A 68 0.13 2.54 15.98
CA GLU A 68 1.07 3.43 16.68
C GLU A 68 1.22 3.09 18.17
N ALA A 69 0.10 2.83 18.85
CA ALA A 69 0.12 2.40 20.24
C ALA A 69 0.93 1.10 20.40
N TRP A 70 0.76 0.16 19.46
CA TRP A 70 1.54 -1.07 19.45
C TRP A 70 3.03 -0.82 19.19
N MET A 71 3.40 -0.02 18.19
CA MET A 71 4.79 0.34 17.89
C MET A 71 5.49 0.99 19.08
N ILE A 72 4.81 1.92 19.77
CA ILE A 72 5.34 2.57 20.98
C ILE A 72 5.56 1.53 22.08
N ARG A 73 4.58 0.65 22.31
CA ARG A 73 4.67 -0.39 23.34
C ARG A 73 5.83 -1.35 23.10
N GLU A 74 6.05 -1.74 21.85
CA GLU A 74 7.14 -2.64 21.46
C GLU A 74 8.49 -1.90 21.27
N SER A 75 8.53 -0.59 21.51
CA SER A 75 9.72 0.24 21.31
C SER A 75 10.32 0.10 19.91
N ASP A 76 9.45 0.10 18.89
CA ASP A 76 9.86 0.07 17.48
C ASP A 76 10.79 1.25 17.17
N PHE A 77 11.84 0.98 16.39
CA PHE A 77 12.83 1.98 15.97
C PHE A 77 12.37 2.78 14.75
N LEU A 78 11.31 2.34 14.07
CA LEU A 78 10.74 3.03 12.93
C LEU A 78 9.91 4.26 13.34
N PRO A 79 9.86 5.31 12.50
CA PRO A 79 8.98 6.44 12.76
C PRO A 79 7.51 6.02 12.72
N LEU A 80 6.71 6.61 13.60
CA LEU A 80 5.27 6.37 13.64
C LEU A 80 4.61 6.75 12.29
N PRO A 81 3.59 5.99 11.83
CA PRO A 81 2.84 6.29 10.62
C PRO A 81 2.38 7.75 10.50
N THR A 82 1.90 8.38 11.57
CA THR A 82 1.51 9.80 11.59
C THR A 82 2.69 10.72 11.30
N HIS A 83 3.87 10.43 11.85
CA HIS A 83 5.08 11.18 11.53
C HIS A 83 5.45 11.03 10.05
N ALA A 84 5.42 9.80 9.53
CA ALA A 84 5.70 9.54 8.12
C ALA A 84 4.75 10.32 7.19
N LEU A 85 3.44 10.32 7.46
CA LEU A 85 2.43 11.04 6.67
C LEU A 85 2.63 12.56 6.63
N GLN A 86 3.08 13.16 7.75
CA GLN A 86 3.36 14.60 7.81
C GLN A 86 4.58 14.97 6.95
N THR A 87 5.61 14.12 6.94
CA THR A 87 6.82 14.35 6.12
C THR A 87 6.52 14.22 4.61
N THR A 88 5.66 13.28 4.22
CA THR A 88 5.25 13.13 2.81
C THR A 88 4.43 14.32 2.32
N ARG A 89 3.55 14.87 3.17
CA ARG A 89 2.73 16.04 2.82
C ARG A 89 3.57 17.30 2.63
N LYS A 90 4.54 17.56 3.52
CA LYS A 90 5.46 18.71 3.40
C LYS A 90 6.28 18.68 2.10
N LYS A 91 6.75 17.52 1.66
CA LYS A 91 7.49 17.38 0.39
C LYS A 91 6.66 17.72 -0.86
N SER A 92 5.33 17.63 -0.78
CA SER A 92 4.44 17.95 -1.91
C SER A 92 4.10 19.44 -2.00
N THR A 93 4.18 20.18 -0.90
CA THR A 93 3.84 21.62 -0.84
C THR A 93 5.03 22.54 -1.10
N ASP A 94 6.25 22.00 -1.09
CA ASP A 94 7.51 22.73 -1.25
C ASP A 94 8.09 22.60 -2.68
N LYS A 95 7.23 22.28 -3.66
CA LYS A 95 7.60 21.98 -5.05
C LYS A 95 6.78 22.78 -6.05
#